data_AF-A0A183ET22-F1
#
_entry.id   AF-A0A183ET22-F1
#
_cell.length_a   1.000
_cell.length_b   1.000
_cell.length_c   1.000
_cell.angle_alpha   90.00
_cell.angle_beta   90.00
_cell.angle_gamma   90.00
#
_symmetry.space_group_name_H-M   'P 1'
#
loop_
_entity.id
_entity.type
_entity.pdbx_description
1 polymer ?
#
loop_
_entity_poly.entity_id
_entity_poly.type
_entity_poly.pdbx_seq_one_letter_code
_entity_poly.pdbx_strand_id
1 'polypeptide(L)'
;MQKLSNTEEHVKNYRPQVLLLAGNPAARPSLVDFAYNITKGSSLMYEPCDRVFALLRKLDLQMNDWLKKRHIKSFYVSVANPSLRHGAQTLLQVAGLGKLKPNILIIGFKRNWAARGSDGLDEINDYFGVIQYVYTVHTFS
;
A
#
# COMPACT_ATOMS: atom_id res chain seq x y z
N MET A 1 4.01 2.85 -28.60
CA MET A 1 4.53 1.47 -28.37
C MET A 1 5.54 1.51 -27.23
N GLN A 2 5.13 1.13 -26.01
CA GLN A 2 6.03 1.11 -24.86
C GLN A 2 6.92 -0.13 -24.94
N LYS A 3 8.23 0.07 -25.15
CA LYS A 3 9.25 -0.97 -25.01
C LYS A 3 9.43 -1.30 -23.53
N LEU A 4 8.62 -2.23 -23.03
CA LEU A 4 8.76 -2.86 -21.71
C LEU A 4 9.24 -4.32 -21.82
N SER A 5 9.80 -4.68 -22.99
CA SER A 5 10.26 -6.03 -23.33
C SER A 5 11.76 -6.21 -23.09
N ASN A 6 12.09 -7.29 -22.39
CA ASN A 6 13.41 -7.95 -22.29
C ASN A 6 14.45 -7.39 -21.30
N THR A 7 14.18 -7.51 -20.01
CA THR A 7 15.28 -7.80 -19.08
C THR A 7 14.84 -8.96 -18.21
N GLU A 8 15.49 -10.11 -18.36
CA GLU A 8 15.28 -11.24 -17.47
C GLU A 8 15.62 -10.81 -16.04
N GLU A 9 14.75 -11.19 -15.10
CA GLU A 9 15.01 -11.00 -13.68
C GLU A 9 16.15 -11.95 -13.30
N HIS A 10 17.38 -11.47 -13.38
CA HIS A 10 18.54 -12.26 -12.95
C HIS A 10 18.38 -12.65 -11.48
N VAL A 11 18.57 -13.94 -11.17
CA VAL A 11 18.47 -14.56 -9.83
C VAL A 11 19.28 -13.82 -8.74
N LYS A 12 20.22 -12.95 -9.12
CA LYS A 12 21.09 -12.18 -8.22
C LYS A 12 20.66 -10.71 -8.00
N ASN A 13 19.66 -10.20 -8.71
CA ASN A 13 19.26 -8.79 -8.64
C ASN A 13 17.86 -8.64 -8.07
N TYR A 14 17.78 -8.47 -6.75
CA TYR A 14 16.54 -8.11 -6.06
C TYR A 14 16.07 -6.71 -6.49
N ARG A 15 14.83 -6.59 -6.97
CA ARG A 15 14.20 -5.32 -7.33
C ARG A 15 13.08 -5.00 -6.33
N PRO A 16 13.25 -4.01 -5.44
CA PRO A 16 12.22 -3.68 -4.47
C PRO A 16 11.00 -3.07 -5.16
N GLN A 17 9.84 -3.70 -4.99
CA GLN A 17 8.53 -3.21 -5.39
C GLN A 17 7.68 -3.07 -4.12
N VAL A 18 7.42 -1.83 -3.71
CA VAL A 18 6.80 -1.56 -2.41
C VAL A 18 5.31 -1.24 -2.56
N LEU A 19 4.49 -1.95 -1.78
CA LEU A 19 3.15 -1.53 -1.41
C LEU A 19 3.19 -0.84 -0.04
N LEU A 20 2.71 0.39 0.05
CA LEU A 20 2.66 1.21 1.24
C LEU A 20 1.21 1.42 1.71
N LEU A 21 0.85 0.90 2.88
CA LEU A 21 -0.45 1.18 3.51
C LEU A 21 -0.34 2.38 4.45
N ALA A 22 -0.52 3.58 3.89
CA ALA A 22 -0.31 4.82 4.64
C ALA A 22 -1.60 5.53 5.08
N GLY A 23 -2.77 5.14 4.60
CA GLY A 23 -3.97 5.96 4.70
C GLY A 23 -3.84 7.18 3.80
N ASN A 24 -4.26 8.34 4.33
CA ASN A 24 -4.04 9.63 3.72
C ASN A 24 -2.54 10.03 3.74
N PRO A 25 -1.89 10.18 2.56
CA PRO A 25 -0.50 10.64 2.45
C PRO A 25 -0.16 11.93 3.19
N ALA A 26 -1.03 12.93 3.09
CA ALA A 26 -0.81 14.23 3.68
C ALA A 26 -0.85 14.18 5.21
N ALA A 27 -1.53 13.18 5.79
CA ALA A 27 -1.58 12.97 7.24
C ALA A 27 -0.34 12.23 7.78
N ARG A 28 0.42 11.54 6.92
CA ARG A 28 1.60 10.75 7.32
C ARG A 28 2.81 10.97 6.39
N PRO A 29 3.24 12.23 6.14
CA PRO A 29 4.28 12.53 5.16
C PRO A 29 5.61 11.83 5.47
N SER A 30 5.97 11.67 6.74
CA SER A 30 7.20 10.99 7.15
C SER A 30 7.26 9.52 6.72
N LEU A 31 6.13 8.82 6.72
CA LEU A 31 6.04 7.43 6.27
C LEU A 31 6.19 7.34 4.74
N VAL A 32 5.66 8.34 4.01
CA VAL A 32 5.83 8.45 2.56
C VAL A 32 7.28 8.72 2.22
N ASP A 33 7.89 9.70 2.88
CA ASP A 33 9.27 10.11 2.64
C ASP A 33 10.23 8.95 2.94
N PHE A 34 9.96 8.18 4.01
CA PHE A 34 10.68 6.95 4.31
C PHE A 34 10.58 5.90 3.18
N ALA A 35 9.36 5.58 2.73
CA ALA A 35 9.16 4.62 1.65
C ALA A 35 9.76 5.10 0.32
N TYR A 36 9.69 6.40 0.04
CA TYR A 36 10.29 7.01 -1.15
C TYR A 36 11.81 6.92 -1.12
N ASN A 37 12.45 7.17 0.02
CA ASN A 37 13.89 7.05 0.19
C ASN A 37 14.38 5.60 -0.01
N ILE A 38 13.60 4.60 0.38
CA ILE A 38 13.92 3.18 0.17
C ILE A 38 13.78 2.80 -1.31
N THR A 39 12.73 3.28 -1.98
CA THR A 39 12.37 2.80 -3.33
C THR A 39 12.96 3.64 -4.47
N LYS A 40 13.51 4.83 -4.16
CA LYS A 40 13.88 5.86 -5.16
C LYS A 40 12.76 6.13 -6.18
N GLY A 41 11.51 5.98 -5.75
CA GLY A 41 10.35 6.37 -6.56
C GLY A 41 9.60 5.25 -7.26
N SER A 42 9.29 4.17 -6.54
CA SER A 42 8.25 3.21 -6.96
C SER A 42 7.54 2.66 -5.72
N SER A 43 6.53 3.37 -5.24
CA SER A 43 5.63 2.89 -4.18
C SER A 43 4.17 2.98 -4.64
N LEU A 44 3.35 2.03 -4.21
CA LEU A 44 1.88 2.08 -4.32
C LEU A 44 1.32 2.49 -2.97
N MET A 45 0.38 3.43 -2.89
CA MET A 45 -0.05 4.00 -1.61
C MET A 45 -1.56 3.94 -1.40
N TYR A 46 -2.00 3.47 -0.22
CA TYR A 46 -3.41 3.10 0.05
C TYR A 46 -4.08 3.85 1.20
N GLU A 47 -5.37 4.16 1.04
CA GLU A 47 -6.31 4.51 2.12
C GLU A 47 -7.58 3.63 2.11
N PRO A 48 -8.00 3.06 3.26
CA PRO A 48 -9.32 2.45 3.40
C PRO A 48 -10.42 3.51 3.44
N CYS A 49 -11.46 3.38 2.60
CA CYS A 49 -12.61 4.30 2.60
C CYS A 49 -13.94 3.56 2.44
N ASP A 50 -14.92 3.83 3.31
CA ASP A 50 -16.27 3.23 3.26
C ASP A 50 -17.27 3.99 2.35
N ARG A 51 -16.83 5.01 1.60
CA ARG A 51 -17.73 5.92 0.87
C ARG A 51 -17.54 5.92 -0.65
N VAL A 52 -18.68 5.79 -1.33
CA VAL A 52 -19.08 6.15 -2.72
C VAL A 52 -17.95 6.47 -3.71
N PHE A 53 -17.96 5.78 -4.86
CA PHE A 53 -17.03 5.93 -6.00
C PHE A 53 -16.62 7.37 -6.37
N ALA A 54 -17.52 8.36 -6.26
CA ALA A 54 -17.21 9.75 -6.54
C ALA A 54 -16.19 10.36 -5.55
N LEU A 55 -16.23 9.95 -4.28
CA LEU A 55 -15.29 10.39 -3.26
C LEU A 55 -13.91 9.77 -3.49
N LEU A 56 -13.85 8.47 -3.81
CA LEU A 56 -12.60 7.77 -4.16
C LEU A 56 -11.87 8.47 -5.30
N ARG A 57 -12.59 8.79 -6.39
CA ARG A 57 -11.99 9.49 -7.54
C ARG A 57 -11.43 10.86 -7.15
N LYS A 58 -12.13 11.60 -6.28
CA LYS A 58 -11.65 12.90 -5.79
C LYS A 58 -10.39 12.73 -4.92
N LEU A 59 -10.39 11.75 -4.03
CA LEU A 59 -9.23 11.42 -3.19
C LEU A 59 -8.03 11.02 -4.05
N ASP A 60 -8.23 10.14 -5.03
CA ASP A 60 -7.18 9.71 -5.95
C ASP A 60 -6.55 10.91 -6.67
N LEU A 61 -7.36 11.81 -7.23
CA LEU A 61 -6.84 13.02 -7.89
C LEU A 61 -6.06 13.92 -6.93
N GLN A 62 -6.64 14.21 -5.77
CA GLN A 62 -6.00 15.09 -4.78
C GLN A 62 -4.69 14.52 -4.25
N MET A 63 -4.65 13.22 -3.96
CA MET A 63 -3.47 12.56 -3.41
C MET A 63 -2.38 12.36 -4.48
N ASN A 64 -2.75 12.01 -5.72
CA ASN A 64 -1.79 11.95 -6.81
C ASN A 64 -1.20 13.34 -7.11
N ASP A 65 -1.99 14.42 -7.04
CA ASP A 65 -1.47 15.79 -7.18
C ASP A 65 -0.57 16.20 -6.02
N TRP A 66 -0.87 15.76 -4.79
CA TRP A 66 0.00 15.97 -3.64
C TRP A 66 1.36 15.26 -3.83
N LEU A 67 1.37 14.02 -4.32
CA LEU A 67 2.60 13.26 -4.63
C LEU A 67 3.42 13.96 -5.72
N LYS A 68 2.77 14.42 -6.80
CA LYS A 68 3.43 15.16 -7.90
C LYS A 68 4.08 16.45 -7.42
N LYS A 69 3.37 17.24 -6.60
CA LYS A 69 3.89 18.50 -6.05
C LYS A 69 5.13 18.30 -5.17
N ARG A 70 5.27 17.13 -4.52
CA ARG A 70 6.45 16.76 -3.72
C ARG A 70 7.51 15.98 -4.51
N HIS A 71 7.36 15.87 -5.84
CA HIS A 71 8.26 15.11 -6.72
C HIS A 71 8.42 13.63 -6.33
N ILE A 72 7.37 13.03 -5.73
CA ILE A 72 7.36 11.63 -5.33
C ILE A 72 6.85 10.80 -6.52
N LYS A 73 7.70 9.93 -7.06
CA LYS A 73 7.33 8.99 -8.14
C LYS A 73 6.60 7.80 -7.53
N SER A 74 5.31 7.94 -7.33
CA SER A 74 4.43 6.94 -6.72
C SER A 74 3.02 7.11 -7.28
N PHE A 75 2.26 6.02 -7.31
CA PHE A 75 0.85 6.07 -7.64
C PHE A 75 0.05 5.86 -6.36
N TYR A 76 -0.95 6.70 -6.14
CA TYR A 76 -1.93 6.51 -5.07
C TYR A 76 -3.16 5.80 -5.63
N VAL A 77 -3.64 4.78 -4.91
CA VAL A 77 -4.83 4.01 -5.22
C VAL A 77 -5.68 3.87 -3.96
N SER A 78 -6.89 4.41 -4.00
CA SER A 78 -7.92 4.17 -3.00
C SER A 78 -8.79 2.96 -3.38
N VAL A 79 -9.18 2.15 -2.40
CA VAL A 79 -10.11 1.02 -2.61
C VAL A 79 -11.16 1.05 -1.51
N ALA A 80 -12.43 0.97 -1.88
CA ALA A 80 -13.51 0.84 -0.90
C ALA A 80 -13.62 -0.59 -0.41
N ASN A 81 -13.43 -0.79 0.89
CA ASN A 81 -13.51 -2.08 1.54
C ASN A 81 -14.03 -1.93 2.98
N PRO A 82 -14.76 -2.94 3.48
CA PRO A 82 -15.39 -2.89 4.81
C PRO A 82 -14.40 -2.98 5.97
N SER A 83 -13.15 -3.39 5.70
CA SER A 83 -12.12 -3.53 6.73
C SER A 83 -10.73 -3.28 6.16
N LEU A 84 -9.79 -2.92 7.04
CA LEU A 84 -8.39 -2.71 6.66
C LEU A 84 -7.80 -3.97 6.05
N ARG A 85 -8.12 -5.12 6.66
CA ARG A 85 -7.65 -6.43 6.23
C ARG A 85 -8.13 -6.75 4.82
N HIS A 86 -9.42 -6.64 4.55
CA HIS A 86 -9.98 -6.94 3.23
C HIS A 86 -9.38 -6.03 2.15
N GLY A 87 -9.24 -4.74 2.42
CA GLY A 87 -8.65 -3.83 1.45
C GLY A 87 -7.17 -4.09 1.16
N ALA A 88 -6.39 -4.45 2.18
CA ALA A 88 -5.01 -4.87 1.98
C ALA A 88 -4.92 -6.17 1.14
N GLN A 89 -5.80 -7.13 1.39
CA GLN A 89 -5.87 -8.39 0.62
C GLN A 89 -6.20 -8.13 -0.85
N THR A 90 -7.26 -7.35 -1.12
CA THR A 90 -7.64 -6.96 -2.49
C THR A 90 -6.48 -6.28 -3.20
N LEU A 91 -5.78 -5.37 -2.54
CA LEU A 91 -4.63 -4.69 -3.13
C LEU A 91 -3.46 -5.62 -3.42
N LEU A 92 -3.11 -6.52 -2.50
CA LEU A 92 -2.03 -7.48 -2.73
C LEU A 92 -2.36 -8.40 -3.91
N GLN A 93 -3.62 -8.80 -4.06
CA GLN A 93 -4.08 -9.61 -5.20
C GLN A 93 -4.08 -8.82 -6.52
N VAL A 94 -4.61 -7.59 -6.53
CA VAL A 94 -4.74 -6.77 -7.74
C VAL A 94 -3.40 -6.21 -8.20
N ALA A 95 -2.57 -5.73 -7.27
CA ALA A 95 -1.22 -5.28 -7.57
C ALA A 95 -0.32 -6.42 -8.07
N GLY A 96 -0.65 -7.67 -7.73
CA GLY A 96 0.04 -8.87 -8.22
C GLY A 96 -0.09 -9.16 -9.72
N LEU A 97 -0.91 -8.41 -10.47
CA LEU A 97 -1.11 -8.62 -11.91
C LEU A 97 -0.05 -7.86 -12.74
N GLY A 98 0.85 -8.61 -13.38
CA GLY A 98 1.88 -8.08 -14.28
C GLY A 98 3.21 -7.77 -13.60
N LYS A 99 4.00 -6.84 -14.16
CA LYS A 99 5.34 -6.50 -13.65
C LYS A 99 5.34 -5.59 -12.40
N LEU A 100 4.16 -5.24 -11.88
CA LEU A 100 3.95 -4.38 -10.70
C LEU A 100 3.60 -5.17 -9.43
N LYS A 101 4.03 -6.44 -9.36
CA LYS A 101 3.82 -7.31 -8.19
C LYS A 101 4.67 -6.81 -7.01
N PRO A 102 4.07 -6.22 -5.97
CA PRO A 102 4.83 -5.79 -4.81
C PRO A 102 5.45 -7.00 -4.11
N ASN A 103 6.72 -6.86 -3.71
CA ASN A 103 7.46 -7.86 -2.94
C ASN A 103 7.86 -7.35 -1.54
N ILE A 104 7.46 -6.12 -1.20
CA ILE A 104 7.61 -5.51 0.11
C ILE A 104 6.29 -4.84 0.47
N LEU A 105 5.75 -5.16 1.65
CA LEU A 105 4.68 -4.38 2.28
C LEU A 105 5.28 -3.47 3.36
N ILE A 106 5.00 -2.17 3.28
CA ILE A 106 5.29 -1.21 4.35
C ILE A 106 3.96 -0.78 4.98
N ILE A 107 3.87 -0.90 6.31
CA ILE A 107 2.72 -0.44 7.10
C ILE A 107 3.20 0.42 8.26
N GLY A 108 2.41 1.41 8.65
CA GLY A 108 2.69 2.20 9.85
C GLY A 108 2.34 1.44 11.12
N PHE A 109 3.19 1.52 12.14
CA PHE A 109 2.92 0.88 13.44
C PHE A 109 1.69 1.49 14.15
N LYS A 110 0.75 0.65 14.57
CA LYS A 110 -0.44 1.06 15.33
C LYS A 110 -0.07 1.35 16.79
N ARG A 111 0.34 2.58 17.08
CA ARG A 111 0.75 3.03 18.43
C ARG A 111 -0.35 2.96 19.47
N ASN A 112 -1.59 3.22 19.09
CA ASN A 112 -2.75 3.30 20.00
C ASN A 112 -3.51 1.96 20.15
N TRP A 113 -2.82 0.83 19.96
CA TRP A 113 -3.45 -0.49 19.98
C TRP A 113 -4.14 -0.79 21.32
N ALA A 114 -3.53 -0.43 22.45
CA ALA A 114 -4.11 -0.68 23.78
C ALA A 114 -5.14 0.37 24.22
N ALA A 115 -5.30 1.48 23.49
CA ALA A 115 -6.06 2.64 23.96
C ALA A 115 -7.57 2.39 24.11
N ARG A 116 -8.11 1.41 23.36
CA ARG A 116 -9.54 1.08 23.35
C ARG A 116 -9.88 -0.20 24.12
N GLY A 117 -8.90 -0.84 24.77
CA GLY A 117 -9.12 -2.10 25.49
C GLY A 117 -9.81 -3.17 24.62
N SER A 118 -10.83 -3.82 25.17
CA SER A 118 -11.66 -4.82 24.48
C SER A 118 -12.35 -4.29 23.22
N ASP A 119 -12.75 -3.02 23.22
CA ASP A 119 -13.51 -2.41 22.12
C ASP A 119 -12.63 -2.12 20.88
N GLY A 120 -11.31 -2.22 21.03
CA GLY A 120 -10.34 -2.08 19.94
C GLY A 120 -9.87 -3.40 19.36
N LEU A 121 -10.34 -4.55 19.88
CA LEU A 121 -9.79 -5.85 19.53
C LEU A 121 -9.94 -6.17 18.04
N ASP A 122 -11.06 -5.78 17.43
CA ASP A 122 -11.29 -5.96 16.00
C ASP A 122 -10.28 -5.21 15.13
N GLU A 123 -9.94 -3.96 15.49
CA GLU A 123 -8.92 -3.19 14.76
C GLU A 123 -7.52 -3.80 14.89
N ILE A 124 -7.21 -4.39 16.05
CA ILE A 124 -5.94 -5.09 16.29
C ILE A 124 -5.90 -6.38 15.46
N ASN A 125 -6.99 -7.14 15.47
CA ASN A 125 -7.14 -8.37 14.68
C ASN A 125 -7.02 -8.08 13.19
N ASP A 126 -7.58 -6.98 12.71
CA ASP A 126 -7.45 -6.54 11.33
C ASP A 126 -5.99 -6.19 10.99
N TYR A 127 -5.32 -5.40 11.83
CA TYR A 127 -3.91 -5.04 11.65
C TYR A 127 -3.00 -6.28 11.64
N PHE A 128 -3.20 -7.20 12.57
CA PHE A 128 -2.44 -8.46 12.63
C PHE A 128 -2.78 -9.39 11.46
N GLY A 129 -4.05 -9.41 11.05
CA GLY A 129 -4.52 -10.18 9.90
C GLY A 129 -3.89 -9.75 8.58
N VAL A 130 -3.60 -8.46 8.40
CA VAL A 130 -2.80 -7.96 7.26
C VAL A 130 -1.40 -8.58 7.27
N ILE A 131 -0.72 -8.55 8.42
CA ILE A 131 0.63 -9.08 8.56
C ILE A 131 0.66 -10.58 8.26
N GLN A 132 -0.24 -11.36 8.88
CA GLN A 132 -0.33 -12.80 8.63
C GLN A 132 -0.59 -13.12 7.16
N TYR A 133 -1.49 -12.37 6.53
CA TYR A 133 -1.84 -12.61 5.12
C TYR A 133 -0.65 -12.44 4.18
N VAL A 134 0.19 -11.42 4.41
CA VAL A 134 1.39 -11.18 3.60
C VAL A 134 2.36 -12.34 3.67
N TYR A 135 2.59 -12.88 4.88
CA TYR A 135 3.41 -14.08 5.04
C TYR A 135 2.82 -15.27 4.28
N THR A 136 1.50 -15.46 4.33
CA THR A 136 0.84 -16.55 3.60
C THR A 136 1.02 -16.41 2.09
N VAL A 137 0.78 -15.23 1.51
CA VAL A 137 0.84 -15.03 0.06
C VAL A 137 2.23 -15.31 -0.53
N HIS A 138 3.30 -14.98 0.21
CA HIS A 138 4.68 -15.22 -0.24
C HIS A 138 5.20 -16.64 0.04
N THR A 139 4.57 -17.40 0.94
CA THR A 139 5.00 -18.78 1.27
C THR A 139 4.42 -19.83 0.30
N PHE A 140 3.36 -19.50 -0.44
CA PHE A 140 2.68 -20.40 -1.38
C PHE A 140 2.82 -20.00 -2.87
N SER A 141 3.75 -19.09 -3.20
CA SER A 141 4.05 -18.67 -4.58
C SER A 141 5.33 -19.30 -5.12
#